data_AF-A0A377DRI7-F1
#
_entry.id   AF-A0A377DRI7-F1
#
_cell.length_a   1.000
_cell.length_b   1.000
_cell.length_c   1.000
_cell.angle_alpha   90.00
_cell.angle_beta   90.00
_cell.angle_gamma   90.00
#
_symmetry.space_group_name_H-M   'P 1'
#
loop_
_entity.id
_entity.type
_entity.pdbx_description
1 polymer ?
#
loop_
_entity_poly.entity_id
_entity_poly.type
_entity_poly.pdbx_seq_one_letter_code
_entity_poly.pdbx_strand_id
1 'polypeptide(L)' 'MGKATYTVTVTNNSNGVSVDYETETPMTLLVPEVAAEVIKDLVNTVRFL' A
#
# COMPACT_ATOMS: atom_id res chain seq x y z
N MET A 1 -23.61 -0.54 -7.56
CA MET A 1 -22.75 0.55 -7.06
C MET A 1 -21.48 -0.10 -6.53
N GLY A 2 -20.31 0.23 -7.07
CA GLY A 2 -19.05 -0.34 -6.61
C GLY A 2 -18.80 0.02 -5.14
N LYS A 3 -18.25 -0.92 -4.37
CA LYS A 3 -17.85 -0.65 -2.98
C LYS A 3 -16.78 0.44 -2.95
N ALA A 4 -16.83 1.31 -1.95
CA ALA A 4 -15.80 2.31 -1.75
C ALA A 4 -14.50 1.63 -1.31
N THR A 5 -13.46 1.75 -2.13
CA THR A 5 -12.10 1.27 -1.84
C THR A 5 -11.16 2.45 -1.61
N TYR A 6 -10.08 2.17 -0.90
CA TYR A 6 -8.91 3.05 -0.78
C TYR A 6 -7.71 2.36 -1.40
N THR A 7 -6.89 3.15 -2.08
CA THR A 7 -5.63 2.70 -2.67
C THR A 7 -4.47 3.39 -1.99
N VAL A 8 -3.50 2.60 -1.55
CA VAL A 8 -2.20 3.07 -1.06
C VAL A 8 -1.16 2.72 -2.12
N THR A 9 -0.57 3.74 -2.74
CA THR A 9 0.47 3.57 -3.74
C THR A 9 1.83 3.91 -3.14
N VAL A 10 2.82 3.03 -3.36
CA VAL A 10 4.23 3.33 -3.09
C VAL A 10 4.99 3.30 -4.40
N THR A 11 5.71 4.38 -4.68
CA THR A 11 6.62 4.50 -5.83
C THR A 11 8.05 4.57 -5.36
N ASN A 12 8.89 3.67 -5.86
CA ASN A 12 10.34 3.78 -5.72
C ASN A 12 10.88 4.63 -6.86
N ASN A 13 11.19 5.90 -6.55
CA ASN A 13 11.70 6.84 -7.56
C ASN A 13 13.09 6.47 -8.12
N SER A 14 13.82 5.56 -7.48
CA SER A 14 15.14 5.14 -7.97
C SER A 14 15.05 4.17 -9.15
N ASN A 15 14.02 3.32 -9.20
CA ASN A 15 13.81 2.36 -10.30
C ASN A 15 12.53 2.66 -11.11
N GLY A 16 11.70 3.60 -10.66
CA GLY A 16 10.46 3.98 -11.32
C GLY A 16 9.30 3.01 -11.11
N VAL A 17 9.46 2.02 -10.22
CA VAL A 17 8.44 1.00 -9.96
C VAL A 17 7.43 1.51 -8.95
N SER A 18 6.14 1.35 -9.26
CA SER A 18 5.01 1.63 -8.37
C SER A 18 4.25 0.35 -8.07
N VAL A 19 3.80 0.21 -6.82
CA VAL A 19 2.94 -0.89 -6.38
C VAL A 19 1.78 -0.32 -5.58
N ASP A 20 0.59 -0.87 -5.85
CA ASP A 20 -0.66 -0.47 -5.23
C ASP A 20 -1.14 -1.53 -4.24
N TYR A 21 -1.71 -1.07 -3.12
CA TYR A 21 -2.47 -1.86 -2.17
C TYR A 21 -3.90 -1.32 -2.11
N GLU A 22 -4.89 -2.15 -2.44
CA GLU A 22 -6.31 -1.79 -2.39
C GLU A 22 -6.99 -2.41 -1.17
N THR A 23 -7.83 -1.63 -0.48
CA THR A 23 -8.62 -2.10 0.66
C THR A 23 -10.01 -1.48 0.70
N GLU A 24 -11.01 -2.28 1.07
CA GLU A 24 -12.38 -1.82 1.37
C GLU A 24 -12.52 -1.30 2.82
N THR A 25 -11.49 -1.48 3.66
CA THR A 25 -11.53 -1.21 5.10
C THR A 25 -10.45 -0.21 5.51
N PRO A 26 -10.50 1.05 5.02
CA PRO A 26 -9.44 2.04 5.25
C PRO A 26 -9.20 2.36 6.73
N MET A 27 -10.22 2.17 7.58
CA MET A 27 -10.08 2.38 9.03
C MET A 27 -9.06 1.44 9.67
N THR A 28 -8.78 0.28 9.07
CA THR A 28 -7.73 -0.64 9.56
C THR A 28 -6.33 -0.04 9.45
N LEU A 29 -6.10 0.87 8.49
CA LEU A 29 -4.85 1.60 8.32
C LEU A 29 -4.61 2.66 9.43
N LEU A 30 -5.60 2.92 10.29
CA LEU A 30 -5.40 3.75 11.48
C LEU A 30 -4.69 2.99 12.62
N VAL A 31 -4.65 1.65 12.55
CA VAL A 31 -3.89 0.83 13.49
C VAL A 31 -2.41 0.88 13.09
N PRO A 32 -1.51 1.38 13.95
CA PRO A 32 -0.10 1.60 13.56
C PRO A 32 0.62 0.35 13.08
N GLU A 33 0.35 -0.80 13.71
CA GLU A 33 0.96 -2.09 13.34
C GLU A 33 0.52 -2.53 11.94
N VAL A 34 -0.78 -2.42 11.65
CA VAL A 34 -1.34 -2.75 10.32
C VAL A 34 -0.78 -1.82 9.25
N ALA A 35 -0.73 -0.51 9.53
CA ALA A 35 -0.15 0.46 8.59
C ALA A 35 1.33 0.17 8.33
N ALA A 36 2.10 -0.15 9.37
CA ALA A 36 3.51 -0.49 9.24
C ALA A 36 3.73 -1.75 8.40
N GLU A 37 2.91 -2.78 8.57
CA GLU A 37 2.97 -4.00 7.75
C GLU A 37 2.64 -3.72 6.28
N VAL A 38 1.54 -3.01 6.00
CA VAL A 38 1.15 -2.65 4.62
C VAL A 38 2.26 -1.87 3.92
N ILE A 39 2.83 -0.85 4.59
CA ILE A 39 3.92 -0.06 4.01
C ILE A 39 5.18 -0.90 3.84
N LYS A 40 5.51 -1.78 4.80
CA LYS A 40 6.67 -2.69 4.70
C LYS A 40 6.55 -3.60 3.49
N ASP A 41 5.39 -4.17 3.25
CA ASP A 41 5.15 -5.08 2.12
C ASP A 41 5.23 -4.36 0.79
N LEU A 42 4.62 -3.17 0.70
CA LEU A 42 4.72 -2.31 -0.49
C LEU A 42 6.17 -1.92 -0.78
N VAL A 43 6.92 -1.46 0.23
CA VAL A 43 8.33 -1.08 0.11
C VAL A 43 9.21 -2.25 -0.28
N ASN A 44 8.97 -3.45 0.27
CA ASN A 44 9.71 -4.64 -0.12
C ASN A 44 9.43 -5.00 -1.58
N THR A 45 8.18 -4.92 -2.01
CA THR A 45 7.79 -5.26 -3.38
C THR A 45 8.46 -4.34 -4.40
N VAL A 46 8.43 -3.01 -4.20
CA VAL A 46 9.09 -2.04 -5.11
C VAL A 46 10.61 -2.07 -5.06
N ARG A 47 11.22 -2.81 -4.14
CA ARG A 47 12.68 -3.04 -4.09
C ARG A 47 13.11 -4.25 -4.90
N PHE A 48 12.26 -5.27 -5.00
CA PHE A 48 12.58 -6.51 -5.71
C PHE A 48 12.20 -6.48 -7.19
N LEU A 49 11.27 -5.60 -7.56
CA LEU A 49 10.87 -5.31 -8.94
C LEU A 49 11.73 -4.20 -9.53
#